data_AF-L7JW56-F1
#
_entry.id   AF-L7JW56-F1
#
_cell.length_a   1.000
_cell.length_b   1.000
_cell.length_c   1.000
_cell.angle_alpha   90.00
_cell.angle_beta   90.00
_cell.angle_gamma   90.00
#
_symmetry.space_group_name_H-M   'P 1'
#
loop_
_entity.id
_entity.type
_entity.pdbx_description
1 polymer ?
#
loop_
_entity_poly.entity_id
_entity_poly.type
_entity_poly.pdbx_seq_one_letter_code
_entity_poly.pdbx_strand_id
1 'polypeptide(L)'
;MTYNYAQITTIVTVFVLSFNPKYGEKAIGENEYLVINDKTALWFKAEDLLIYGDWDGNKSVKHIRHDSRGSEFAVKLESDSRSDNVKNNEKDTAIKTDINSQNNVAAVKYHVIMLPISKLLYEKISHLSWTSDTEFSFGEICDLLTMLPRFFEREALIMFNIFKNIVKNRSLFWRLNQFFSENKSKQENVHLSNELNWFENISVSFCENGYLILKDQFRNVIVTANDHEQQYKIPIYVELTTNSLFPILVDYLAINYRLLQNSCTDISIIYRETFGLTLDIDFNGFFSKQEEVETCTGETRKLVLSERLRDFYELFDNPLLSLECVNTIILRISSMPYNLNFDFISTKNIQLYCNDCIFSDEICFPISLTALIINDSTINTRLELPQRLDTLIVENCYINTKSSLIVNENCSEITFRNVHGNISFPPYWNLQAIEFHNSFGRMNLQRCQNNFSEVFHIYNVKITDNIELGRNIKTFYLENVQVAQNITLKIHGSCENIMLKSCVGCFDLTDFAKWLKFKFKKIGAVLR
;
A
#
# COMPACT_ATOMS: atom_id res chain seq x y z
N MET A 1 38.35 43.14 14.31
CA MET A 1 37.49 42.64 13.21
C MET A 1 36.21 42.10 13.84
N THR A 2 35.15 42.89 13.82
CA THR A 2 33.82 42.55 14.32
C THR A 2 33.06 41.81 13.22
N TYR A 3 32.72 40.55 13.44
CA TYR A 3 31.86 39.79 12.53
C TYR A 3 30.42 40.28 12.70
N ASN A 4 29.88 40.97 11.69
CA ASN A 4 28.46 41.24 11.57
C ASN A 4 27.75 39.91 11.31
N TYR A 5 27.08 39.36 12.33
CA TYR A 5 26.11 38.29 12.13
C TYR A 5 24.93 38.85 11.36
N ALA A 6 24.79 38.45 10.08
CA ALA A 6 23.62 38.78 9.29
C ALA A 6 22.36 38.23 9.99
N GLN A 7 21.38 39.09 10.25
CA GLN A 7 20.09 38.68 10.79
C GLN A 7 19.44 37.68 9.82
N ILE A 8 19.24 36.45 10.29
CA ILE A 8 18.51 35.43 9.55
C ILE A 8 17.07 35.91 9.44
N THR A 9 16.66 36.28 8.23
CA THR A 9 15.28 36.66 7.93
C THR A 9 14.57 35.41 7.42
N THR A 10 13.65 34.87 8.21
CA THR A 10 12.79 33.78 7.74
C THR A 10 11.64 34.38 6.94
N ILE A 11 11.56 34.02 5.66
CA ILE A 11 10.42 34.36 4.81
C ILE A 11 9.45 33.19 4.90
N VAL A 12 8.23 33.46 5.37
CA VAL A 12 7.14 32.49 5.40
C VAL A 12 6.13 32.90 4.33
N THR A 13 5.70 31.96 3.49
CA THR A 13 4.67 32.22 2.48
C THR A 13 3.37 31.59 2.96
N VAL A 14 2.30 32.40 3.01
CA VAL A 14 0.97 32.01 3.45
C VAL A 14 0.02 32.14 2.26
N PHE A 15 -0.71 31.08 1.94
CA PHE A 15 -1.68 31.09 0.86
C PHE A 15 -3.06 31.35 1.44
N VAL A 16 -3.81 32.27 0.86
CA VAL A 16 -5.14 32.63 1.37
C VAL A 16 -6.12 32.60 0.21
N LEU A 17 -7.05 31.64 0.25
CA LEU A 17 -8.19 31.67 -0.65
C LEU A 17 -9.14 32.76 -0.18
N SER A 18 -9.43 33.71 -1.06
CA SER A 18 -10.36 34.80 -0.78
C SER A 18 -11.54 34.68 -1.71
N PHE A 19 -12.74 34.65 -1.13
CA PHE A 19 -13.96 34.81 -1.89
C PHE A 19 -14.10 36.27 -2.37
N ASN A 20 -14.55 36.47 -3.62
CA ASN A 20 -14.88 37.80 -4.15
C ASN A 20 -16.39 38.08 -4.05
N PRO A 21 -16.84 38.95 -3.11
CA PRO A 21 -18.27 39.23 -2.89
C PRO A 21 -18.96 39.95 -4.05
N LYS A 22 -18.26 40.42 -5.08
CA LYS A 22 -18.89 41.08 -6.24
C LYS A 22 -19.63 40.14 -7.19
N TYR A 23 -19.60 38.82 -6.98
CA TYR A 23 -20.26 37.82 -7.84
C TYR A 23 -21.63 37.33 -7.33
N GLY A 24 -22.08 37.80 -6.16
CA GLY A 24 -23.47 37.68 -5.71
C GLY A 24 -23.94 39.05 -5.30
N GLU A 25 -25.09 39.49 -5.79
CA GLU A 25 -25.62 40.83 -5.51
C GLU A 25 -25.56 41.19 -4.02
N LYS A 26 -24.95 42.33 -3.72
CA LYS A 26 -24.83 43.05 -2.44
C LYS A 26 -25.44 42.38 -1.20
N ALA A 27 -24.56 42.05 -0.26
CA ALA A 27 -24.61 42.63 1.08
C ALA A 27 -23.19 42.74 1.66
N ILE A 28 -22.92 43.86 2.33
CA ILE A 28 -21.65 44.21 2.95
C ILE A 28 -21.60 43.53 4.33
N GLY A 29 -20.50 42.84 4.62
CA GLY A 29 -20.13 42.41 5.96
C GLY A 29 -19.59 40.99 5.99
N GLU A 30 -18.28 40.87 6.24
CA GLU A 30 -17.50 39.63 6.47
C GLU A 30 -17.05 38.89 5.19
N ASN A 31 -15.77 39.08 4.84
CA ASN A 31 -15.07 38.18 3.92
C ASN A 31 -14.61 36.97 4.74
N GLU A 32 -15.05 35.78 4.36
CA GLU A 32 -14.47 34.54 4.88
C GLU A 32 -13.21 34.19 4.07
N TYR A 33 -12.15 33.80 4.77
CA TYR A 33 -10.88 33.42 4.20
C TYR A 33 -10.57 31.97 4.57
N LEU A 34 -10.08 31.16 3.62
CA LEU A 34 -9.41 29.90 3.96
C LEU A 34 -7.92 30.10 3.83
N VAL A 35 -7.24 30.09 4.97
CA VAL A 35 -5.78 30.08 5.04
C VAL A 35 -5.32 28.65 4.76
N ILE A 36 -4.47 28.49 3.75
CA ILE A 36 -3.88 27.21 3.38
C ILE A 36 -2.41 27.26 3.76
N ASN A 37 -2.04 26.39 4.70
CA ASN A 37 -0.80 26.51 5.44
C ASN A 37 0.28 25.58 4.85
N ASP A 38 1.41 26.15 4.45
CA ASP A 38 2.62 25.35 4.18
C ASP A 38 3.23 24.94 5.53
N LYS A 39 3.23 23.63 5.81
CA LYS A 39 3.44 23.05 7.15
C LYS A 39 4.88 23.07 7.66
N THR A 40 5.76 23.90 7.12
CA THR A 40 7.13 24.00 7.65
C THR A 40 7.24 25.20 8.62
N ALA A 41 6.83 24.95 9.87
CA ALA A 41 7.14 25.74 11.08
C ALA A 41 6.38 27.07 11.30
N LEU A 42 5.07 27.00 11.56
CA LEU A 42 4.33 28.11 12.19
C LEU A 42 3.67 27.67 13.51
N TRP A 43 3.64 28.58 14.48
CA TRP A 43 3.09 28.40 15.83
C TRP A 43 1.61 28.84 15.95
N PHE A 44 0.89 29.02 14.84
CA PHE A 44 -0.46 29.60 14.81
C PHE A 44 -1.49 28.64 14.15
N LYS A 45 -2.76 28.70 14.59
CA LYS A 45 -3.87 28.02 13.92
C LYS A 45 -4.47 28.95 12.85
N ALA A 46 -5.09 28.39 11.80
CA ALA A 46 -5.66 29.15 10.67
C ALA A 46 -6.71 30.20 11.09
N GLU A 47 -7.41 29.93 12.20
CA GLU A 47 -8.42 30.77 12.84
C GLU A 47 -7.85 32.04 13.50
N ASP A 48 -6.53 32.12 13.69
CA ASP A 48 -5.85 33.26 14.33
C ASP A 48 -5.42 34.37 13.33
N LEU A 49 -5.60 34.15 12.02
CA LEU A 49 -5.16 35.06 10.96
C LEU A 49 -6.32 35.86 10.39
N LEU A 50 -6.46 37.12 10.84
CA LEU A 50 -7.35 38.11 10.23
C LEU A 50 -6.53 39.04 9.31
N ILE A 51 -6.78 38.99 8.01
CA ILE A 51 -6.12 39.86 7.02
C ILE A 51 -7.11 40.89 6.52
N TYR A 52 -6.81 42.18 6.76
CA TYR A 52 -7.59 43.30 6.27
C TYR A 52 -6.91 43.92 5.04
N GLY A 53 -7.66 44.15 3.95
CA GLY A 53 -7.14 44.84 2.77
C GLY A 53 -8.20 45.20 1.74
N ASP A 54 -7.99 46.33 1.05
CA ASP A 54 -8.85 46.82 -0.03
C ASP A 54 -8.62 46.05 -1.34
N TRP A 55 -9.70 45.58 -1.95
CA TRP A 55 -9.68 44.81 -3.19
C TRP A 55 -10.01 45.67 -4.42
N ASP A 56 -9.01 45.87 -5.27
CA ASP A 56 -9.15 46.35 -6.65
C ASP A 56 -9.62 45.18 -7.53
N GLY A 57 -10.74 45.33 -8.23
CA GLY A 57 -11.52 44.28 -8.89
C GLY A 57 -10.87 43.54 -10.07
N ASN A 58 -9.55 43.41 -10.13
CA ASN A 58 -8.84 42.69 -11.18
C ASN A 58 -8.90 41.16 -10.99
N LYS A 59 -9.04 40.43 -12.10
CA LYS A 59 -9.11 38.95 -12.17
C LYS A 59 -7.74 38.24 -12.02
N SER A 60 -6.70 38.96 -11.63
CA SER A 60 -5.35 38.44 -11.53
C SER A 60 -5.03 37.97 -10.11
N VAL A 61 -4.21 36.93 -9.98
CA VAL A 61 -3.55 36.56 -8.71
C VAL A 61 -2.86 37.81 -8.16
N LYS A 62 -3.24 38.22 -6.94
CA LYS A 62 -2.65 39.40 -6.30
C LYS A 62 -1.64 38.92 -5.26
N HIS A 63 -0.37 39.26 -5.49
CA HIS A 63 0.67 39.09 -4.50
C HIS A 63 0.63 40.29 -3.56
N ILE A 64 0.24 40.07 -2.30
CA ILE A 64 0.30 41.12 -1.28
C ILE A 64 1.44 40.77 -0.34
N ARG A 65 2.48 41.61 -0.35
CA ARG A 65 3.60 41.48 0.58
C ARG A 65 3.26 42.24 1.85
N HIS A 66 3.16 41.54 2.97
CA HIS A 66 2.97 42.17 4.28
C HIS A 66 4.29 42.13 5.04
N ASP A 67 4.86 43.31 5.26
CA ASP A 67 5.96 43.48 6.21
C ASP A 67 5.33 43.81 7.58
N SER A 68 4.93 42.79 8.34
CA SER A 68 4.44 42.98 9.70
C SER A 68 5.61 42.95 10.69
N ARG A 69 5.69 43.96 11.55
CA ARG A 69 6.48 43.86 12.79
C ARG A 69 5.67 42.99 13.74
N GLY A 70 6.32 42.08 14.47
CA GLY A 70 5.69 41.01 15.26
C GLY A 70 4.65 41.41 16.33
N SER A 71 4.26 42.68 16.41
CA SER A 71 3.22 43.24 17.27
C SER A 71 1.84 43.43 16.59
N GLU A 72 1.69 43.23 15.28
CA GLU A 72 0.42 43.50 14.56
C GLU A 72 -0.55 42.31 14.45
N PHE A 73 -0.12 41.12 14.88
CA PHE A 73 -1.04 39.98 15.05
C PHE A 73 -1.46 39.89 16.52
N ALA A 74 -2.71 40.22 16.81
CA ALA A 74 -3.26 40.08 18.16
C ALA A 74 -3.51 38.59 18.45
N VAL A 75 -2.53 37.92 19.02
CA VAL A 75 -2.66 36.55 19.53
C VAL A 75 -3.57 36.58 20.74
N LYS A 76 -4.76 35.99 20.63
CA LYS A 76 -5.58 35.67 21.79
C LYS A 76 -5.02 34.38 22.40
N LEU A 77 -4.08 34.52 23.34
CA LEU A 77 -3.58 33.39 24.13
C LEU A 77 -4.78 32.69 24.78
N GLU A 78 -4.96 31.39 24.49
CA GLU A 78 -5.85 30.52 25.25
C GLU A 78 -5.45 30.61 26.73
N SER A 79 -6.27 31.28 27.53
CA SER A 79 -6.13 31.22 28.98
C SER A 79 -6.47 29.80 29.41
N ASP A 80 -5.47 29.06 29.89
CA ASP A 80 -5.63 27.76 30.54
C ASP A 80 -6.72 27.83 31.62
N SER A 81 -7.92 27.36 31.29
CA SER A 81 -9.00 27.13 32.25
C SER A 81 -8.93 25.69 32.75
N ARG A 82 -7.92 25.42 33.58
CA ARG A 82 -7.94 24.30 34.54
C ARG A 82 -7.88 24.87 35.95
N SER A 83 -9.04 25.26 36.46
CA SER A 83 -9.23 25.46 37.90
C SER A 83 -9.65 24.14 38.53
N ASP A 84 -8.72 23.49 39.24
CA ASP A 84 -9.07 22.59 40.34
C ASP A 84 -8.17 22.87 41.55
N ASN A 85 -8.80 23.45 42.56
CA ASN A 85 -8.57 23.32 44.00
C ASN A 85 -7.20 22.84 44.50
N VAL A 86 -6.42 23.74 45.13
CA VAL A 86 -5.75 23.47 46.42
C VAL A 86 -5.57 24.79 47.18
N LYS A 87 -6.11 24.85 48.41
CA LYS A 87 -5.76 25.84 49.44
C LYS A 87 -4.32 25.61 49.90
N ASN A 88 -3.48 26.64 49.95
CA ASN A 88 -2.56 26.85 51.07
C ASN A 88 -1.91 28.24 51.07
N ASN A 89 -1.82 28.77 52.29
CA ASN A 89 -1.11 29.98 52.66
C ASN A 89 0.41 29.84 52.40
N GLU A 90 1.04 30.88 51.87
CA GLU A 90 2.12 31.65 52.53
C GLU A 90 2.93 32.48 51.54
N LYS A 91 3.18 33.72 51.98
CA LYS A 91 4.32 34.61 51.68
C LYS A 91 4.53 35.09 50.25
N ASP A 92 4.12 36.35 50.09
CA ASP A 92 4.69 37.35 49.19
C ASP A 92 6.22 37.28 49.10
N THR A 93 6.70 36.83 47.95
CA THR A 93 7.96 37.31 47.38
C THR A 93 7.68 37.80 45.98
N ALA A 94 7.55 39.13 45.86
CA ALA A 94 7.53 39.84 44.60
C ALA A 94 8.89 39.66 43.89
N ILE A 95 8.98 38.64 43.04
CA ILE A 95 10.04 38.57 42.04
C ILE A 95 9.59 39.48 40.90
N LYS A 96 10.14 40.70 40.87
CA LYS A 96 10.18 41.52 39.67
C LYS A 96 11.05 40.78 38.66
N THR A 97 10.42 40.04 37.76
CA THR A 97 11.09 39.56 36.55
C THR A 97 11.32 40.77 35.66
N ASP A 98 12.58 41.18 35.51
CA ASP A 98 12.99 42.17 34.51
C ASP A 98 12.68 41.62 33.11
N ILE A 99 11.55 42.05 32.53
CA ILE A 99 11.15 41.80 31.14
C ILE A 99 11.93 42.74 30.20
N ASN A 100 13.25 42.86 30.41
CA ASN A 100 14.12 43.69 29.59
C ASN A 100 15.12 42.89 28.75
N SER A 101 14.90 41.58 28.59
CA SER A 101 15.47 40.86 27.46
C SER A 101 14.72 41.29 26.19
N GLN A 102 15.18 42.37 25.57
CA GLN A 102 14.98 42.64 24.15
C GLN A 102 15.59 41.48 23.37
N ASN A 103 14.89 40.35 23.36
CA ASN A 103 15.16 39.27 22.45
C ASN A 103 14.94 39.87 21.07
N ASN A 104 16.00 39.90 20.28
CA ASN A 104 15.96 40.21 18.85
C ASN A 104 15.10 39.13 18.18
N VAL A 105 13.78 39.25 18.29
CA VAL A 105 12.83 38.39 17.58
C VAL A 105 13.02 38.73 16.11
N ALA A 106 13.58 37.78 15.37
CA ALA A 106 13.79 37.92 13.93
C ALA A 106 12.48 38.34 13.27
N ALA A 107 12.53 39.39 12.44
CA ALA A 107 11.36 39.83 11.69
C ALA A 107 10.96 38.72 10.71
N VAL A 108 9.79 38.10 10.93
CA VAL A 108 9.21 37.14 10.01
C VAL A 108 8.47 37.92 8.93
N LYS A 109 8.83 37.71 7.66
CA LYS A 109 8.12 38.33 6.54
C LYS A 109 7.12 37.34 5.97
N TYR A 110 5.86 37.77 5.84
CA TYR A 110 4.79 36.97 5.28
C TYR A 110 4.52 37.38 3.83
N HIS A 111 4.52 36.41 2.91
CA HIS A 111 3.98 36.61 1.57
C HIS A 111 2.57 36.04 1.52
N VAL A 112 1.56 36.89 1.32
CA VAL A 112 0.17 36.45 1.17
C VAL A 112 -0.16 36.38 -0.31
N ILE A 113 -0.54 35.19 -0.77
CA ILE A 113 -1.01 34.97 -2.14
C ILE A 113 -2.52 34.80 -2.09
N MET A 114 -3.23 35.76 -2.68
CA MET A 114 -4.70 35.73 -2.77
C MET A 114 -5.13 35.14 -4.10
N LEU A 115 -5.82 33.99 -4.03
CA LEU A 115 -6.38 33.31 -5.19
C LEU A 115 -7.87 33.66 -5.35
N PRO A 116 -8.28 34.28 -6.47
CA PRO A 116 -9.68 34.62 -6.69
C PRO A 116 -10.47 33.37 -7.12
N ILE A 117 -11.32 32.85 -6.23
CA ILE A 117 -12.28 31.78 -6.56
C ILE A 117 -13.72 32.26 -6.36
N SER A 118 -14.65 31.65 -7.11
CA SER A 118 -16.08 31.91 -6.95
C SER A 118 -16.60 31.36 -5.61
N LYS A 119 -17.69 31.95 -5.08
CA LYS A 119 -18.33 31.47 -3.83
C LYS A 119 -18.68 30.00 -3.92
N LEU A 120 -19.29 29.65 -5.05
CA LEU A 120 -19.78 28.31 -5.32
C LEU A 120 -18.63 27.31 -5.35
N LEU A 121 -17.50 27.65 -5.98
CA LEU A 121 -16.32 26.79 -6.01
C LEU A 121 -15.73 26.64 -4.60
N TYR A 122 -15.66 27.72 -3.83
CA TYR A 122 -15.22 27.67 -2.43
C TYR A 122 -16.09 26.75 -1.58
N GLU A 123 -17.41 26.90 -1.62
CA GLU A 123 -18.36 26.06 -0.90
C GLU A 123 -18.24 24.58 -1.31
N LYS A 124 -18.06 24.31 -2.61
CA LYS A 124 -17.79 22.96 -3.09
C LYS A 124 -16.52 22.40 -2.45
N ILE A 125 -15.41 23.14 -2.47
CA ILE A 125 -14.11 22.73 -1.94
C ILE A 125 -14.16 22.51 -0.42
N SER A 126 -14.80 23.42 0.32
CA SER A 126 -14.88 23.35 1.79
C SER A 126 -15.66 22.12 2.27
N HIS A 127 -16.70 21.74 1.51
CA HIS A 127 -17.53 20.57 1.77
C HIS A 127 -17.06 19.28 1.04
N LEU A 128 -15.92 19.31 0.34
CA LEU A 128 -15.40 18.09 -0.29
C LEU A 128 -15.12 17.01 0.74
N SER A 129 -15.42 15.78 0.35
CA SER A 129 -15.03 14.56 1.06
C SER A 129 -14.69 13.46 0.06
N TRP A 130 -14.01 12.43 0.50
CA TRP A 130 -13.63 11.30 -0.35
C TRP A 130 -14.84 10.58 -0.98
N THR A 131 -15.99 10.66 -0.32
CA THR A 131 -17.25 10.07 -0.78
C THR A 131 -18.16 11.07 -1.50
N SER A 132 -17.78 12.35 -1.58
CA SER A 132 -18.65 13.36 -2.20
C SER A 132 -18.86 13.10 -3.69
N ASP A 133 -20.08 13.35 -4.17
CA ASP A 133 -20.43 13.35 -5.59
C ASP A 133 -20.37 14.76 -6.20
N THR A 134 -19.57 15.65 -5.60
CA THR A 134 -19.44 17.04 -6.03
C THR A 134 -19.03 17.14 -7.50
N GLU A 135 -19.88 17.78 -8.28
CA GLU A 135 -19.62 18.02 -9.70
C GLU A 135 -18.96 19.38 -9.91
N PHE A 136 -17.82 19.36 -10.60
CA PHE A 136 -17.14 20.56 -11.04
C PHE A 136 -17.48 20.84 -12.50
N SER A 137 -17.86 22.07 -12.78
CA SER A 137 -17.97 22.57 -14.14
C SER A 137 -16.58 22.62 -14.79
N PHE A 138 -16.55 22.60 -16.12
CA PHE A 138 -15.30 22.73 -16.88
C PHE A 138 -14.48 23.97 -16.47
N GLY A 139 -15.14 25.13 -16.26
CA GLY A 139 -14.48 26.36 -15.82
C GLY A 139 -13.85 26.21 -14.44
N GLU A 140 -14.59 25.65 -13.48
CA GLU A 140 -14.07 25.39 -12.13
C GLU A 140 -12.86 24.44 -12.14
N ILE A 141 -12.85 23.42 -13.00
CA ILE A 141 -11.69 22.51 -13.13
C ILE A 141 -10.50 23.23 -13.75
N CYS A 142 -10.71 24.05 -14.79
CA CYS A 142 -9.64 24.86 -15.35
C CYS A 142 -9.06 25.81 -14.31
N ASP A 143 -9.91 26.48 -13.53
CA ASP A 143 -9.50 27.38 -12.45
C ASP A 143 -8.68 26.62 -11.39
N LEU A 144 -9.15 25.46 -10.93
CA LEU A 144 -8.45 24.61 -9.96
C LEU A 144 -7.09 24.12 -10.46
N LEU A 145 -7.00 23.66 -11.71
CA LEU A 145 -5.78 23.14 -12.30
C LEU A 145 -4.78 24.25 -12.64
N THR A 146 -5.24 25.43 -13.04
CA THR A 146 -4.37 26.58 -13.33
C THR A 146 -3.86 27.26 -12.07
N MET A 147 -4.60 27.23 -10.97
CA MET A 147 -4.14 27.75 -9.68
C MET A 147 -2.99 26.95 -9.07
N LEU A 148 -2.57 25.84 -9.69
CA LEU A 148 -1.62 24.85 -9.19
C LEU A 148 -2.09 24.22 -7.87
N PRO A 149 -2.31 22.90 -7.85
CA PRO A 149 -2.85 22.20 -6.69
C PRO A 149 -1.97 22.25 -5.43
N ARG A 150 -0.69 22.63 -5.57
CA ARG A 150 0.29 22.79 -4.47
C ARG A 150 -0.13 23.77 -3.38
N PHE A 151 -1.15 24.59 -3.63
CA PHE A 151 -1.66 25.55 -2.66
C PHE A 151 -2.91 25.09 -1.93
N PHE A 152 -3.29 23.81 -2.03
CA PHE A 152 -4.44 23.26 -1.31
C PHE A 152 -4.00 22.20 -0.29
N GLU A 153 -4.34 22.41 0.98
CA GLU A 153 -4.22 21.38 2.03
C GLU A 153 -4.99 20.09 1.68
N ARG A 154 -6.01 20.23 0.82
CA ARG A 154 -6.85 19.15 0.29
C ARG A 154 -6.58 18.88 -1.19
N GLU A 155 -5.37 19.13 -1.67
CA GLU A 155 -4.93 18.88 -3.06
C GLU A 155 -5.38 17.51 -3.55
N ALA A 156 -5.02 16.46 -2.80
CA ALA A 156 -5.32 15.09 -3.19
C ALA A 156 -6.83 14.83 -3.33
N LEU A 157 -7.62 15.43 -2.45
CA LEU A 157 -9.07 15.30 -2.46
C LEU A 157 -9.72 16.05 -3.63
N ILE A 158 -9.22 17.25 -3.95
CA ILE A 158 -9.66 18.02 -5.12
C ILE A 158 -9.34 17.23 -6.39
N MET A 159 -8.10 16.75 -6.52
CA MET A 159 -7.66 15.96 -7.68
C MET A 159 -8.44 14.68 -7.86
N PHE A 160 -8.69 13.96 -6.77
CA PHE A 160 -9.55 12.77 -6.78
C PHE A 160 -10.96 13.10 -7.28
N ASN A 161 -11.58 14.19 -6.81
CA ASN A 161 -12.90 14.60 -7.27
C ASN A 161 -12.89 15.08 -8.73
N ILE A 162 -11.84 15.76 -9.19
CA ILE A 162 -11.67 16.10 -10.61
C ILE A 162 -11.60 14.82 -11.45
N PHE A 163 -10.82 13.83 -11.03
CA PHE A 163 -10.74 12.53 -11.70
C PHE A 163 -12.11 11.84 -11.75
N LYS A 164 -12.86 11.82 -10.64
CA LYS A 164 -14.23 11.29 -10.59
C LYS A 164 -15.16 11.99 -11.58
N ASN A 165 -15.04 13.31 -11.72
CA ASN A 165 -15.79 14.09 -12.72
C ASN A 165 -15.42 13.70 -14.15
N ILE A 166 -14.13 13.48 -14.43
CA ILE A 166 -13.62 13.01 -15.73
C ILE A 166 -14.16 11.61 -16.07
N VAL A 167 -14.14 10.70 -15.09
CA VAL A 167 -14.70 9.35 -15.20
C VAL A 167 -16.18 9.38 -15.57
N LYS A 168 -16.97 10.21 -14.86
CA LYS A 168 -18.42 10.36 -15.10
C LYS A 168 -18.72 11.03 -16.43
N ASN A 169 -17.92 12.01 -16.84
CA ASN A 169 -18.13 12.79 -18.06
C ASN A 169 -16.90 12.73 -18.97
N ARG A 170 -16.86 11.75 -19.87
CA ARG A 170 -15.73 11.54 -20.79
C ARG A 170 -15.44 12.72 -21.71
N SER A 171 -16.44 13.52 -22.07
CA SER A 171 -16.24 14.72 -22.89
C SER A 171 -15.38 15.77 -22.18
N LEU A 172 -15.37 15.75 -20.84
CA LEU A 172 -14.59 16.66 -20.03
C LEU A 172 -13.08 16.47 -20.24
N PHE A 173 -12.62 15.22 -20.33
CA PHE A 173 -11.20 14.90 -20.61
C PHE A 173 -10.74 15.55 -21.92
N TRP A 174 -11.49 15.35 -23.00
CA TRP A 174 -11.16 15.90 -24.32
C TRP A 174 -11.17 17.43 -24.32
N ARG A 175 -12.14 18.05 -23.66
CA ARG A 175 -12.21 19.51 -23.52
C ARG A 175 -11.04 20.08 -22.72
N LEU A 176 -10.63 19.40 -21.63
CA LEU A 176 -9.47 19.79 -20.83
C LEU A 176 -8.18 19.65 -21.65
N ASN A 177 -7.99 18.53 -22.34
CA ASN A 177 -6.84 18.33 -23.22
C ASN A 177 -6.76 19.40 -24.31
N GLN A 178 -7.88 19.71 -24.96
CA GLN A 178 -7.94 20.78 -25.96
C GLN A 178 -7.54 22.12 -25.34
N PHE A 179 -8.13 22.50 -24.19
CA PHE A 179 -7.84 23.76 -23.51
C PHE A 179 -6.36 23.91 -23.11
N PHE A 180 -5.78 22.88 -22.49
CA PHE A 180 -4.37 22.92 -22.09
C PHE A 180 -3.42 22.88 -23.30
N SER A 181 -3.78 22.19 -24.38
CA SER A 181 -2.99 22.17 -25.63
C SER A 181 -3.01 23.54 -26.33
N GLU A 182 -4.17 24.19 -26.40
CA GLU A 182 -4.31 25.54 -26.98
C GLU A 182 -3.61 26.61 -26.15
N ASN A 183 -3.56 26.47 -24.83
CA ASN A 183 -2.82 27.39 -23.96
C ASN A 183 -1.31 27.15 -24.04
N LYS A 184 -0.89 25.89 -24.23
CA LYS A 184 0.53 25.52 -24.42
C LYS A 184 1.11 26.17 -25.68
N SER A 185 0.34 26.30 -26.75
CA SER A 185 0.78 26.95 -27.99
C SER A 185 0.83 28.47 -27.91
N LYS A 186 0.06 29.09 -26.99
CA LYS A 186 0.00 30.55 -26.82
C LYS A 186 1.04 31.10 -25.84
N GLN A 187 1.56 30.28 -24.93
CA GLN A 187 2.59 30.72 -23.98
C GLN A 187 3.96 30.75 -24.65
N GLU A 188 4.48 31.96 -24.93
CA GLU A 188 5.85 32.18 -25.42
C GLU A 188 6.92 31.76 -24.37
N ASN A 189 6.53 31.61 -23.10
CA ASN A 189 7.41 31.14 -22.03
C ASN A 189 7.48 29.60 -21.99
N VAL A 190 8.47 29.05 -22.69
CA VAL A 190 8.80 27.61 -22.76
C VAL A 190 9.02 26.97 -21.37
N HIS A 191 9.34 27.74 -20.33
CA HIS A 191 9.61 27.19 -19.00
C HIS A 191 8.37 26.68 -18.24
N LEU A 192 7.18 27.23 -18.48
CA LEU A 192 5.94 26.78 -17.82
C LEU A 192 5.23 25.66 -18.60
N SER A 193 5.52 25.53 -19.90
CA SER A 193 4.83 24.59 -20.78
C SER A 193 5.30 23.13 -20.66
N ASN A 194 6.46 22.91 -20.04
CA ASN A 194 6.97 21.56 -19.70
C ASN A 194 6.41 21.02 -18.37
N GLU A 195 5.81 21.85 -17.52
CA GLU A 195 5.30 21.43 -16.20
C GLU A 195 3.80 21.04 -16.21
N LEU A 196 3.07 21.33 -17.29
CA LEU A 196 1.63 21.11 -17.36
C LEU A 196 1.27 19.69 -17.86
N ASN A 197 1.84 18.64 -17.26
CA ASN A 197 1.24 17.31 -17.36
C ASN A 197 0.07 17.18 -16.37
N TRP A 198 -0.94 18.02 -16.58
CA TRP A 198 -2.10 18.16 -15.68
C TRP A 198 -2.78 16.80 -15.43
N PHE A 199 -2.86 15.96 -16.47
CA PHE A 199 -3.49 14.66 -16.37
C PHE A 199 -2.64 13.65 -15.61
N GLU A 200 -1.32 13.67 -15.78
CA GLU A 200 -0.42 12.85 -14.96
C GLU A 200 -0.51 13.22 -13.48
N ASN A 201 -0.55 14.53 -13.15
CA ASN A 201 -0.70 14.97 -11.77
C ASN A 201 -2.01 14.48 -11.13
N ILE A 202 -3.13 14.61 -11.86
CA ILE A 202 -4.42 14.05 -11.42
C ILE A 202 -4.32 12.54 -11.26
N SER A 203 -3.70 11.85 -12.22
CA SER A 203 -3.61 10.39 -12.24
C SER A 203 -2.75 9.87 -11.09
N VAL A 204 -1.61 10.49 -10.81
CA VAL A 204 -0.75 10.17 -9.65
C VAL A 204 -1.54 10.33 -8.37
N SER A 205 -2.20 11.47 -8.19
CA SER A 205 -3.00 11.74 -6.99
C SER A 205 -4.16 10.77 -6.84
N PHE A 206 -4.81 10.39 -7.95
CA PHE A 206 -5.81 9.34 -7.97
C PHE A 206 -5.21 7.98 -7.57
N CYS A 207 -4.11 7.55 -8.18
CA CYS A 207 -3.47 6.26 -7.88
C CYS A 207 -3.05 6.13 -6.40
N GLU A 208 -2.73 7.23 -5.72
CA GLU A 208 -2.40 7.21 -4.28
C GLU A 208 -3.64 7.01 -3.38
N ASN A 209 -4.79 7.53 -3.79
CA ASN A 209 -5.97 7.65 -2.91
C ASN A 209 -7.16 6.79 -3.36
N GLY A 210 -7.16 6.31 -4.60
CA GLY A 210 -8.28 5.67 -5.25
C GLY A 210 -7.89 4.51 -6.15
N TYR A 211 -8.90 3.75 -6.56
CA TYR A 211 -8.77 2.71 -7.57
C TYR A 211 -10.07 2.55 -8.34
N LEU A 212 -10.01 1.92 -9.52
CA LEU A 212 -11.16 1.73 -10.38
C LEU A 212 -11.72 0.32 -10.24
N ILE A 213 -13.05 0.25 -10.28
CA ILE A 213 -13.82 -0.97 -10.46
C ILE A 213 -14.55 -0.84 -11.79
N LEU A 214 -14.00 -1.46 -12.82
CA LEU A 214 -14.54 -1.42 -14.18
C LEU A 214 -15.50 -2.59 -14.37
N LYS A 215 -16.67 -2.35 -14.97
CA LYS A 215 -17.65 -3.39 -15.29
C LYS A 215 -17.86 -3.47 -16.79
N ASP A 216 -17.67 -4.64 -17.39
CA ASP A 216 -17.97 -4.84 -18.80
C ASP A 216 -19.47 -5.04 -19.06
N GLN A 217 -19.83 -5.14 -20.35
CA GLN A 217 -21.20 -5.39 -20.79
C GLN A 217 -21.78 -6.73 -20.30
N PHE A 218 -20.92 -7.68 -19.92
CA PHE A 218 -21.30 -8.99 -19.36
C PHE A 218 -21.30 -8.98 -17.82
N ARG A 219 -21.10 -7.81 -17.20
CA ARG A 219 -20.98 -7.60 -15.76
C ARG A 219 -19.76 -8.29 -15.14
N ASN A 220 -18.76 -8.65 -15.93
CA ASN A 220 -17.45 -9.03 -15.41
C ASN A 220 -16.79 -7.78 -14.80
N VAL A 221 -16.06 -7.99 -13.71
CA VAL A 221 -15.44 -6.91 -12.94
C VAL A 221 -13.93 -6.95 -13.15
N ILE A 222 -13.35 -5.78 -13.37
CA ILE A 222 -11.91 -5.52 -13.39
C ILE A 222 -11.60 -4.56 -12.25
N VAL A 223 -10.60 -4.88 -11.44
CA VAL A 223 -10.18 -4.03 -10.30
C VAL A 223 -8.74 -3.58 -10.53
N THR A 224 -8.47 -2.28 -10.45
CA THR A 224 -7.13 -1.73 -10.72
C THR A 224 -6.25 -1.60 -9.48
N ALA A 225 -6.50 -2.43 -8.46
CA ALA A 225 -5.85 -2.37 -7.17
C ALA A 225 -5.73 -3.77 -6.55
N ASN A 226 -4.62 -4.01 -5.87
CA ASN A 226 -4.39 -5.27 -5.15
C ASN A 226 -5.19 -5.34 -3.84
N ASP A 227 -5.20 -6.52 -3.22
CA ASP A 227 -5.98 -6.79 -1.99
C ASP A 227 -5.63 -5.84 -0.83
N HIS A 228 -4.38 -5.38 -0.74
CA HIS A 228 -3.93 -4.42 0.28
C HIS A 228 -4.46 -3.02 -0.01
N GLU A 229 -4.32 -2.54 -1.25
CA GLU A 229 -4.79 -1.22 -1.69
C GLU A 229 -6.30 -1.04 -1.52
N GLN A 230 -7.08 -2.09 -1.78
CA GLN A 230 -8.53 -2.09 -1.60
C GLN A 230 -8.97 -1.84 -0.15
N GLN A 231 -8.10 -2.04 0.85
CA GLN A 231 -8.45 -1.83 2.26
C GLN A 231 -8.46 -0.35 2.69
N TYR A 232 -7.73 0.51 1.98
CA TYR A 232 -7.56 1.92 2.38
C TYR A 232 -7.79 2.93 1.26
N LYS A 233 -7.77 2.52 -0.02
CA LYS A 233 -8.11 3.39 -1.16
C LYS A 233 -9.62 3.41 -1.42
N ILE A 234 -10.07 4.44 -2.11
CA ILE A 234 -11.50 4.62 -2.42
C ILE A 234 -11.84 4.07 -3.81
N PRO A 235 -12.84 3.19 -3.92
CA PRO A 235 -13.28 2.68 -5.22
C PRO A 235 -14.05 3.73 -6.03
N ILE A 236 -13.79 3.80 -7.33
CA ILE A 236 -14.63 4.47 -8.32
C ILE A 236 -15.16 3.44 -9.30
N TYR A 237 -16.48 3.35 -9.41
CA TYR A 237 -17.16 2.42 -10.31
C TYR A 237 -17.30 3.02 -11.71
N VAL A 238 -16.92 2.26 -12.74
CA VAL A 238 -16.94 2.70 -14.14
C VAL A 238 -17.56 1.61 -15.01
N GLU A 239 -18.53 1.96 -15.84
CA GLU A 239 -19.03 1.05 -16.88
C GLU A 239 -18.12 1.14 -18.12
N LEU A 240 -17.59 -0.01 -18.54
CA LEU A 240 -16.86 -0.18 -19.79
C LEU A 240 -17.87 -0.21 -20.93
N THR A 241 -18.12 0.96 -21.51
CA THR A 241 -18.82 1.05 -22.80
C THR A 241 -17.78 1.09 -23.91
N THR A 242 -18.09 0.44 -25.03
CA THR A 242 -17.18 0.11 -26.15
C THR A 242 -16.46 1.29 -26.81
N ASN A 243 -16.77 2.54 -26.46
CA ASN A 243 -16.17 3.72 -27.08
C ASN A 243 -15.37 4.56 -26.08
N SER A 244 -14.06 4.35 -26.10
CA SER A 244 -12.99 5.19 -25.53
C SER A 244 -13.08 5.43 -24.01
N LEU A 245 -12.32 4.64 -23.25
CA LEU A 245 -11.78 5.15 -22.00
C LEU A 245 -10.69 6.16 -22.32
N PHE A 246 -10.62 7.24 -21.56
CA PHE A 246 -9.38 8.02 -21.47
C PHE A 246 -8.30 7.10 -20.88
N PRO A 247 -7.02 7.36 -21.18
CA PRO A 247 -5.94 6.53 -20.68
C PRO A 247 -5.95 6.41 -19.15
N ILE A 248 -6.16 5.20 -18.65
CA ILE A 248 -6.09 4.92 -17.21
C ILE A 248 -4.70 4.39 -16.92
N LEU A 249 -3.99 5.06 -16.02
CA LEU A 249 -2.71 4.60 -15.50
C LEU A 249 -2.95 3.47 -14.49
N VAL A 250 -2.52 2.26 -14.82
CA VAL A 250 -2.63 1.12 -13.91
C VAL A 250 -1.32 0.33 -13.90
N ASP A 251 -0.91 -0.06 -12.71
CA ASP A 251 0.23 -0.96 -12.49
C ASP A 251 -0.25 -2.36 -12.04
N TYR A 252 -1.55 -2.51 -11.79
CA TYR A 252 -2.18 -3.74 -11.33
C TYR A 252 -3.60 -3.89 -11.89
N LEU A 253 -3.96 -5.11 -12.30
CA LEU A 253 -5.30 -5.48 -12.77
C LEU A 253 -5.69 -6.84 -12.19
N ALA A 254 -6.71 -6.86 -11.33
CA ALA A 254 -7.39 -8.08 -10.94
C ALA A 254 -8.62 -8.31 -11.82
N ILE A 255 -8.70 -9.50 -12.42
CA ILE A 255 -9.77 -9.93 -13.32
C ILE A 255 -10.24 -11.33 -12.98
N ASN A 256 -11.48 -11.65 -13.30
CA ASN A 256 -11.95 -13.04 -13.27
C ASN A 256 -11.72 -13.71 -14.64
N TYR A 257 -11.46 -15.02 -14.66
CA TYR A 257 -11.26 -15.80 -15.90
C TYR A 257 -12.37 -15.60 -16.96
N ARG A 258 -13.61 -15.29 -16.56
CA ARG A 258 -14.72 -15.02 -17.48
C ARG A 258 -14.48 -13.80 -18.37
N LEU A 259 -13.66 -12.85 -17.92
CA LEU A 259 -13.26 -11.73 -18.76
C LEU A 259 -12.41 -12.20 -19.93
N LEU A 260 -11.51 -13.17 -19.71
CA LEU A 260 -10.65 -13.74 -20.74
C LEU A 260 -11.46 -14.51 -21.79
N GLN A 261 -12.55 -15.16 -21.38
CA GLN A 261 -13.48 -15.88 -22.28
C GLN A 261 -14.18 -14.98 -23.29
N ASN A 262 -14.45 -13.72 -22.92
CA ASN A 262 -15.28 -12.82 -23.72
C ASN A 262 -14.45 -11.94 -24.67
N SER A 263 -13.16 -12.24 -24.86
CA SER A 263 -12.23 -11.54 -25.77
C SER A 263 -12.36 -10.01 -25.70
N CYS A 264 -12.37 -9.45 -24.49
CA CYS A 264 -12.41 -8.00 -24.32
C CYS A 264 -11.04 -7.40 -24.70
N THR A 265 -10.81 -7.15 -25.99
CA THR A 265 -9.58 -6.57 -26.54
C THR A 265 -9.49 -5.05 -26.36
N ASP A 266 -10.62 -4.41 -26.06
CA ASP A 266 -10.74 -2.95 -26.18
C ASP A 266 -10.48 -2.20 -24.86
N ILE A 267 -9.65 -2.76 -23.98
CA ILE A 267 -9.25 -2.01 -22.77
C ILE A 267 -8.04 -1.15 -23.14
N SER A 268 -8.29 0.12 -23.42
CA SER A 268 -7.25 1.14 -23.66
C SER A 268 -6.53 1.49 -22.35
N ILE A 269 -5.66 0.60 -21.89
CA ILE A 269 -4.90 0.78 -20.66
C ILE A 269 -3.57 1.47 -20.98
N ILE A 270 -3.25 2.54 -20.26
CA ILE A 270 -1.90 3.09 -20.24
C ILE A 270 -1.19 2.56 -19.00
N TYR A 271 0.03 2.08 -19.17
CA TYR A 271 0.84 1.54 -18.08
C TYR A 271 2.08 2.41 -17.90
N ARG A 272 2.63 2.41 -16.68
CA ARG A 272 3.97 2.96 -16.45
C ARG A 272 4.99 1.97 -16.97
N GLU A 273 5.72 2.35 -18.01
CA GLU A 273 6.82 1.54 -18.56
C GLU A 273 7.83 1.11 -17.48
N THR A 274 8.03 1.93 -16.45
CA THR A 274 9.03 1.70 -15.40
C THR A 274 8.70 0.55 -14.46
N PHE A 275 7.43 0.26 -14.20
CA PHE A 275 7.00 -0.78 -13.24
C PHE A 275 6.45 -2.02 -13.94
N GLY A 276 5.92 -1.84 -15.15
CA GLY A 276 5.13 -2.86 -15.83
C GLY A 276 3.82 -3.15 -15.13
N LEU A 277 3.05 -4.05 -15.74
CA LEU A 277 1.71 -4.40 -15.35
C LEU A 277 1.71 -5.75 -14.61
N THR A 278 1.07 -5.79 -13.45
CA THR A 278 0.72 -7.04 -12.77
C THR A 278 -0.71 -7.43 -13.12
N LEU A 279 -0.90 -8.62 -13.68
CA LEU A 279 -2.21 -9.16 -14.01
C LEU A 279 -2.57 -10.30 -13.05
N ASP A 280 -3.55 -10.07 -12.18
CA ASP A 280 -4.08 -11.04 -11.23
C ASP A 280 -5.38 -11.66 -11.75
N ILE A 281 -5.35 -12.97 -12.00
CA ILE A 281 -6.41 -13.69 -12.68
C ILE A 281 -7.01 -14.70 -11.72
N ASP A 282 -8.28 -14.47 -11.39
CA ASP A 282 -9.05 -15.33 -10.53
C ASP A 282 -9.75 -16.45 -11.32
N PHE A 283 -9.27 -17.68 -11.16
CA PHE A 283 -9.87 -18.92 -11.66
C PHE A 283 -10.70 -19.65 -10.59
N ASN A 284 -11.00 -19.02 -9.46
CA ASN A 284 -11.88 -19.59 -8.46
C ASN A 284 -13.22 -19.97 -9.11
N GLY A 285 -13.58 -21.24 -8.93
CA GLY A 285 -14.79 -21.82 -9.47
C GLY A 285 -14.77 -22.21 -10.95
N PHE A 286 -13.64 -22.02 -11.66
CA PHE A 286 -13.47 -22.56 -13.01
C PHE A 286 -13.63 -24.09 -13.00
N PHE A 287 -12.99 -24.75 -12.04
CA PHE A 287 -13.01 -26.21 -11.90
C PHE A 287 -14.14 -26.73 -10.99
N SER A 288 -14.76 -25.88 -10.18
CA SER A 288 -15.72 -26.29 -9.13
C SER A 288 -17.12 -26.67 -9.61
N LYS A 289 -17.48 -26.46 -10.89
CA LYS A 289 -18.75 -26.95 -11.48
C LYS A 289 -18.80 -28.48 -11.61
N GLN A 290 -18.20 -29.22 -10.67
CA GLN A 290 -18.11 -30.67 -10.64
C GLN A 290 -19.33 -31.35 -9.99
N GLU A 291 -20.25 -30.59 -9.37
CA GLU A 291 -21.45 -31.15 -8.73
C GLU A 291 -22.34 -31.93 -9.71
N GLU A 292 -22.25 -31.71 -11.03
CA GLU A 292 -22.96 -32.51 -12.04
C GLU A 292 -22.22 -33.81 -12.43
N VAL A 293 -20.96 -34.00 -11.99
CA VAL A 293 -20.08 -35.10 -12.41
C VAL A 293 -19.98 -36.22 -11.36
N GLU A 294 -20.51 -36.04 -10.16
CA GLU A 294 -20.48 -37.08 -9.11
C GLU A 294 -21.18 -38.38 -9.51
N THR A 295 -22.05 -38.35 -10.53
CA THR A 295 -22.71 -39.54 -11.09
C THR A 295 -21.96 -40.21 -12.24
N CYS A 296 -20.85 -39.65 -12.72
CA CYS A 296 -20.13 -40.16 -13.88
C CYS A 296 -19.14 -41.28 -13.53
N THR A 297 -18.98 -42.24 -14.44
CA THR A 297 -17.92 -43.26 -14.35
C THR A 297 -16.54 -42.62 -14.43
N GLY A 298 -15.50 -43.33 -13.95
CA GLY A 298 -14.14 -42.82 -13.91
C GLY A 298 -13.57 -42.38 -15.26
N GLU A 299 -13.97 -43.02 -16.36
CA GLU A 299 -13.53 -42.64 -17.72
C GLU A 299 -14.15 -41.32 -18.19
N THR A 300 -15.47 -41.15 -18.00
CA THR A 300 -16.16 -39.91 -18.33
C THR A 300 -15.60 -38.72 -17.55
N ARG A 301 -15.26 -38.91 -16.27
CA ARG A 301 -14.63 -37.87 -15.45
C ARG A 301 -13.27 -37.41 -16.01
N LYS A 302 -12.45 -38.34 -16.49
CA LYS A 302 -11.15 -38.01 -17.13
C LYS A 302 -11.34 -37.21 -18.41
N LEU A 303 -12.31 -37.58 -19.24
CA LEU A 303 -12.60 -36.87 -20.49
C LEU A 303 -13.08 -35.44 -20.22
N VAL A 304 -14.04 -35.25 -19.30
CA VAL A 304 -14.53 -33.91 -18.92
C VAL A 304 -13.42 -33.04 -18.33
N LEU A 305 -12.53 -33.61 -17.51
CA LEU A 305 -11.39 -32.87 -16.96
C LEU A 305 -10.42 -32.46 -18.07
N SER A 306 -10.15 -33.35 -19.03
CA SER A 306 -9.26 -33.05 -20.15
C SER A 306 -9.80 -31.94 -21.06
N GLU A 307 -11.11 -31.91 -21.31
CA GLU A 307 -11.76 -30.83 -22.06
C GLU A 307 -11.69 -29.51 -21.31
N ARG A 308 -11.99 -29.50 -20.00
CA ARG A 308 -11.85 -28.28 -19.19
C ARG A 308 -10.41 -27.78 -19.11
N LEU A 309 -9.43 -28.68 -19.07
CA LEU A 309 -8.02 -28.29 -19.10
C LEU A 309 -7.65 -27.66 -20.45
N ARG A 310 -8.17 -28.19 -21.56
CA ARG A 310 -8.00 -27.55 -22.88
C ARG A 310 -8.62 -26.16 -22.87
N ASP A 311 -9.87 -26.02 -22.44
CA ASP A 311 -10.55 -24.73 -22.37
C ASP A 311 -9.80 -23.74 -21.45
N PHE A 312 -9.20 -24.23 -20.35
CA PHE A 312 -8.34 -23.44 -19.47
C PHE A 312 -7.10 -22.91 -20.19
N TYR A 313 -6.40 -23.76 -20.95
CA TYR A 313 -5.22 -23.36 -21.72
C TYR A 313 -5.56 -22.41 -22.87
N GLU A 314 -6.72 -22.56 -23.52
CA GLU A 314 -7.19 -21.63 -24.56
C GLU A 314 -7.39 -20.20 -24.02
N LEU A 315 -7.66 -20.01 -22.73
CA LEU A 315 -7.73 -18.68 -22.13
C LEU A 315 -6.39 -17.95 -22.12
N PHE A 316 -5.29 -18.68 -22.23
CA PHE A 316 -3.95 -18.10 -22.29
C PHE A 316 -3.56 -17.58 -23.67
N ASP A 317 -4.32 -17.93 -24.71
CA ASP A 317 -4.19 -17.34 -26.04
C ASP A 317 -4.77 -15.91 -26.09
N ASN A 318 -5.32 -15.41 -24.98
CA ASN A 318 -5.86 -14.06 -24.90
C ASN A 318 -4.74 -13.00 -25.10
N PRO A 319 -4.91 -12.03 -26.01
CA PRO A 319 -3.91 -11.00 -26.30
C PRO A 319 -3.45 -10.20 -25.08
N LEU A 320 -4.29 -10.05 -24.05
CA LEU A 320 -3.96 -9.35 -22.81
C LEU A 320 -2.73 -9.96 -22.11
N LEU A 321 -2.57 -11.27 -22.16
CA LEU A 321 -1.47 -12.00 -21.52
C LEU A 321 -0.15 -11.88 -22.28
N SER A 322 -0.26 -11.62 -23.59
CA SER A 322 0.87 -11.47 -24.49
C SER A 322 1.42 -10.04 -24.52
N LEU A 323 0.77 -9.08 -23.85
CA LEU A 323 1.24 -7.70 -23.80
C LEU A 323 2.66 -7.63 -23.23
N GLU A 324 3.53 -6.88 -23.90
CA GLU A 324 4.92 -6.70 -23.47
C GLU A 324 5.01 -6.07 -22.08
N CYS A 325 4.08 -5.16 -21.77
CA CYS A 325 4.03 -4.47 -20.49
C CYS A 325 3.66 -5.34 -19.29
N VAL A 326 3.02 -6.51 -19.51
CA VAL A 326 2.71 -7.44 -18.42
C VAL A 326 4.02 -8.06 -17.95
N ASN A 327 4.46 -7.75 -16.74
CA ASN A 327 5.70 -8.30 -16.18
C ASN A 327 5.43 -9.47 -15.24
N THR A 328 4.29 -9.41 -14.53
CA THR A 328 3.91 -10.38 -13.51
C THR A 328 2.50 -10.87 -13.78
N ILE A 329 2.30 -12.18 -13.72
CA ILE A 329 0.98 -12.82 -13.78
C ILE A 329 0.74 -13.55 -12.46
N ILE A 330 -0.33 -13.19 -11.77
CA ILE A 330 -0.81 -13.88 -10.58
C ILE A 330 -1.96 -14.77 -11.01
N LEU A 331 -1.89 -16.06 -10.70
CA LEU A 331 -2.95 -17.03 -11.01
C LEU A 331 -3.53 -17.57 -9.71
N ARG A 332 -4.82 -17.33 -9.47
CA ARG A 332 -5.56 -17.87 -8.32
C ARG A 332 -6.39 -19.05 -8.76
N ILE A 333 -6.00 -20.24 -8.33
CA ILE A 333 -6.56 -21.51 -8.75
C ILE A 333 -7.13 -22.22 -7.53
N SER A 334 -8.32 -22.81 -7.65
CA SER A 334 -8.92 -23.54 -6.54
C SER A 334 -9.58 -24.86 -6.90
N SER A 335 -9.70 -25.74 -5.91
CA SER A 335 -10.54 -26.95 -5.93
C SER A 335 -10.24 -27.90 -7.10
N MET A 336 -8.95 -28.13 -7.39
CA MET A 336 -8.52 -29.08 -8.42
C MET A 336 -7.27 -29.87 -8.02
N PRO A 337 -7.07 -31.08 -8.60
CA PRO A 337 -5.76 -31.72 -8.62
C PRO A 337 -4.78 -30.86 -9.42
N TYR A 338 -3.70 -30.39 -8.80
CA TYR A 338 -2.74 -29.52 -9.47
C TYR A 338 -1.83 -30.34 -10.40
N ASN A 339 -1.98 -30.13 -11.70
CA ASN A 339 -1.15 -30.72 -12.76
C ASN A 339 -0.96 -29.76 -13.95
N LEU A 340 -0.94 -28.45 -13.65
CA LEU A 340 -0.87 -27.40 -14.67
C LEU A 340 0.57 -27.11 -15.05
N ASN A 341 0.82 -26.95 -16.35
CA ASN A 341 2.11 -26.55 -16.89
C ASN A 341 2.00 -25.14 -17.48
N PHE A 342 2.79 -24.19 -16.97
CA PHE A 342 2.82 -22.80 -17.44
C PHE A 342 4.14 -22.41 -18.14
N ASP A 343 4.93 -23.38 -18.60
CA ASP A 343 6.22 -23.12 -19.28
C ASP A 343 6.07 -22.27 -20.56
N PHE A 344 4.87 -22.25 -21.15
CA PHE A 344 4.56 -21.40 -22.30
C PHE A 344 4.56 -19.89 -21.96
N ILE A 345 4.49 -19.52 -20.67
CA ILE A 345 4.58 -18.13 -20.17
C ILE A 345 5.96 -17.86 -19.53
N SER A 346 7.02 -18.43 -20.11
CA SER A 346 8.37 -18.37 -19.55
C SER A 346 8.98 -16.96 -19.47
N THR A 347 8.46 -15.99 -20.23
CA THR A 347 8.97 -14.61 -20.28
C THR A 347 8.44 -13.73 -19.16
N LYS A 348 7.41 -14.16 -18.42
CA LYS A 348 6.74 -13.38 -17.38
C LYS A 348 7.01 -13.99 -16.01
N ASN A 349 7.06 -13.18 -14.96
CA ASN A 349 7.11 -13.68 -13.59
C ASN A 349 5.74 -14.26 -13.22
N ILE A 350 5.70 -15.46 -12.66
CA ILE A 350 4.45 -16.11 -12.28
C ILE A 350 4.36 -16.17 -10.76
N GLN A 351 3.19 -15.80 -10.22
CA GLN A 351 2.82 -16.07 -8.83
C GLN A 351 1.60 -16.99 -8.82
N LEU A 352 1.67 -18.09 -8.07
CA LEU A 352 0.59 -19.06 -7.98
C LEU A 352 -0.05 -19.01 -6.60
N TYR A 353 -1.37 -18.85 -6.58
CA TYR A 353 -2.20 -18.98 -5.39
C TYR A 353 -3.08 -20.20 -5.57
N CYS A 354 -2.76 -21.29 -4.87
CA CYS A 354 -3.47 -22.55 -4.94
C CYS A 354 -4.29 -22.73 -3.66
N ASN A 355 -5.61 -22.75 -3.77
CA ASN A 355 -6.53 -22.89 -2.66
C ASN A 355 -7.34 -24.19 -2.76
N ASP A 356 -7.40 -25.02 -1.72
CA ASP A 356 -8.15 -26.29 -1.78
C ASP A 356 -7.67 -27.19 -2.96
N CYS A 357 -6.37 -27.22 -3.21
CA CYS A 357 -5.77 -27.99 -4.29
C CYS A 357 -5.20 -29.33 -3.77
N ILE A 358 -5.15 -30.33 -4.67
CA ILE A 358 -4.50 -31.62 -4.38
C ILE A 358 -3.24 -31.74 -5.24
N PHE A 359 -2.08 -31.70 -4.60
CA PHE A 359 -0.80 -31.88 -5.27
C PHE A 359 -0.46 -33.37 -5.32
N SER A 360 -0.64 -33.99 -6.49
CA SER A 360 -0.36 -35.40 -6.76
C SER A 360 0.93 -35.59 -7.57
N ASP A 361 1.18 -36.80 -8.06
CA ASP A 361 2.33 -37.04 -8.95
C ASP A 361 2.25 -36.19 -10.23
N GLU A 362 3.40 -35.99 -10.89
CA GLU A 362 3.54 -35.24 -12.16
C GLU A 362 3.38 -33.71 -12.06
N ILE A 363 3.70 -33.11 -10.91
CA ILE A 363 3.70 -31.64 -10.79
C ILE A 363 4.90 -31.03 -11.49
N CYS A 364 4.64 -30.12 -12.41
CA CYS A 364 5.63 -29.27 -13.05
C CYS A 364 5.34 -27.81 -12.70
N PHE A 365 6.20 -27.19 -11.91
CA PHE A 365 6.15 -25.75 -11.71
C PHE A 365 6.90 -25.03 -12.83
N PRO A 366 6.40 -23.88 -13.31
CA PRO A 366 7.09 -23.12 -14.34
C PRO A 366 8.42 -22.59 -13.80
N ILE A 367 9.44 -22.53 -14.66
CA ILE A 367 10.77 -22.01 -14.30
C ILE A 367 10.69 -20.53 -13.85
N SER A 368 9.70 -19.78 -14.33
CA SER A 368 9.46 -18.38 -13.97
C SER A 368 8.61 -18.17 -12.70
N LEU A 369 8.32 -19.23 -11.94
CA LEU A 369 7.60 -19.13 -10.67
C LEU A 369 8.43 -18.37 -9.62
N THR A 370 7.94 -17.21 -9.19
CA THR A 370 8.59 -16.36 -8.18
C THR A 370 7.89 -16.44 -6.81
N ALA A 371 6.58 -16.67 -6.77
CA ALA A 371 5.83 -16.85 -5.53
C ALA A 371 4.85 -18.02 -5.62
N LEU A 372 4.75 -18.79 -4.53
CA LEU A 372 3.82 -19.91 -4.39
C LEU A 372 3.12 -19.82 -3.04
N ILE A 373 1.80 -19.64 -3.09
CA ILE A 373 0.90 -19.59 -1.95
C ILE A 373 0.02 -20.83 -2.02
N ILE A 374 0.09 -21.71 -1.03
CA ILE A 374 -0.69 -22.94 -0.94
C ILE A 374 -1.57 -22.88 0.30
N ASN A 375 -2.89 -22.81 0.11
CA ASN A 375 -3.86 -22.67 1.20
C ASN A 375 -4.85 -23.83 1.20
N ASP A 376 -5.19 -24.31 2.38
CA ASP A 376 -6.23 -25.33 2.61
C ASP A 376 -6.07 -26.57 1.71
N SER A 377 -4.83 -26.95 1.39
CA SER A 377 -4.51 -27.91 0.33
C SER A 377 -3.87 -29.20 0.88
N THR A 378 -3.86 -30.24 0.06
CA THR A 378 -3.22 -31.52 0.38
C THR A 378 -2.05 -31.81 -0.55
N ILE A 379 -0.90 -32.18 0.01
CA ILE A 379 0.29 -32.60 -0.74
C ILE A 379 0.46 -34.12 -0.60
N ASN A 380 0.16 -34.85 -1.67
CA ASN A 380 0.19 -36.31 -1.76
C ASN A 380 1.40 -36.85 -2.53
N THR A 381 2.37 -36.01 -2.87
CA THR A 381 3.61 -36.43 -3.54
C THR A 381 4.85 -35.76 -2.93
N ARG A 382 6.03 -36.14 -3.41
CA ARG A 382 7.28 -35.40 -3.13
C ARG A 382 7.28 -34.11 -3.96
N LEU A 383 6.88 -33.01 -3.34
CA LEU A 383 6.76 -31.71 -3.98
C LEU A 383 8.07 -30.93 -3.89
N GLU A 384 8.85 -30.91 -4.96
CA GLU A 384 10.09 -30.16 -5.04
C GLU A 384 9.86 -28.77 -5.64
N LEU A 385 10.23 -27.73 -4.89
CA LEU A 385 10.01 -26.35 -5.29
C LEU A 385 11.09 -25.85 -6.27
N PRO A 386 10.73 -25.04 -7.27
CA PRO A 386 11.66 -24.61 -8.31
C PRO A 386 12.74 -23.68 -7.73
N GLN A 387 13.92 -23.68 -8.37
CA GLN A 387 15.08 -22.91 -7.92
C GLN A 387 14.88 -21.40 -7.92
N ARG A 388 13.95 -20.86 -8.71
CA ARG A 388 13.71 -19.41 -8.78
C ARG A 388 12.63 -18.92 -7.81
N LEU A 389 12.04 -19.83 -7.02
CA LEU A 389 11.01 -19.47 -6.06
C LEU A 389 11.59 -18.58 -4.97
N ASP A 390 11.09 -17.36 -4.87
CA ASP A 390 11.52 -16.35 -3.90
C ASP A 390 10.63 -16.37 -2.66
N THR A 391 9.31 -16.44 -2.85
CA THR A 391 8.31 -16.45 -1.76
C THR A 391 7.55 -17.77 -1.72
N LEU A 392 7.49 -18.39 -0.54
CA LEU A 392 6.67 -19.57 -0.26
C LEU A 392 5.78 -19.32 0.95
N ILE A 393 4.48 -19.41 0.76
CA ILE A 393 3.50 -19.34 1.86
C ILE A 393 2.66 -20.60 1.81
N VAL A 394 2.59 -21.34 2.92
CA VAL A 394 1.78 -22.56 3.01
C VAL A 394 0.94 -22.48 4.28
N GLU A 395 -0.38 -22.45 4.12
CA GLU A 395 -1.34 -22.30 5.21
C GLU A 395 -2.37 -23.44 5.22
N ASN A 396 -2.67 -23.96 6.41
CA ASN A 396 -3.70 -25.00 6.63
C ASN A 396 -3.53 -26.24 5.73
N CYS A 397 -2.29 -26.65 5.47
CA CYS A 397 -2.00 -27.72 4.53
C CYS A 397 -1.68 -29.05 5.22
N TYR A 398 -2.08 -30.14 4.59
CA TYR A 398 -1.73 -31.50 4.99
C TYR A 398 -0.80 -32.14 3.97
N ILE A 399 0.43 -32.45 4.39
CA ILE A 399 1.41 -33.23 3.63
C ILE A 399 1.27 -34.68 4.08
N ASN A 400 0.97 -35.57 3.13
CA ASN A 400 0.80 -36.99 3.38
C ASN A 400 2.07 -37.60 4.01
N THR A 401 1.93 -38.65 4.82
CA THR A 401 3.02 -39.24 5.60
C THR A 401 4.15 -39.82 4.74
N LYS A 402 3.86 -40.22 3.50
CA LYS A 402 4.85 -40.71 2.52
C LYS A 402 5.36 -39.62 1.57
N SER A 403 4.87 -38.40 1.74
CA SER A 403 5.12 -37.25 0.90
C SER A 403 6.02 -36.26 1.64
N SER A 404 6.56 -35.30 0.91
CA SER A 404 7.37 -34.23 1.49
C SER A 404 7.30 -32.98 0.65
N LEU A 405 7.33 -31.82 1.32
CA LEU A 405 7.56 -30.53 0.67
C LEU A 405 9.05 -30.21 0.75
N ILE A 406 9.74 -30.13 -0.39
CA ILE A 406 11.17 -29.86 -0.46
C ILE A 406 11.37 -28.40 -0.86
N VAL A 407 11.81 -27.61 0.12
CA VAL A 407 12.06 -26.18 -0.02
C VAL A 407 13.41 -25.96 -0.70
N ASN A 408 13.44 -25.05 -1.66
CA ASN A 408 14.66 -24.71 -2.38
C ASN A 408 15.54 -23.72 -1.61
N GLU A 409 16.81 -23.65 -1.98
CA GLU A 409 17.81 -22.77 -1.39
C GLU A 409 17.59 -21.28 -1.59
N ASN A 410 16.89 -20.90 -2.65
CA ASN A 410 16.75 -19.51 -3.06
C ASN A 410 15.52 -18.80 -2.51
N CYS A 411 14.64 -19.51 -1.77
CA CYS A 411 13.49 -18.87 -1.13
C CYS A 411 13.97 -17.86 -0.08
N SER A 412 13.64 -16.59 -0.29
CA SER A 412 13.94 -15.49 0.62
C SER A 412 12.87 -15.34 1.70
N GLU A 413 11.60 -15.61 1.38
CA GLU A 413 10.49 -15.54 2.30
C GLU A 413 9.76 -16.88 2.39
N ILE A 414 9.67 -17.42 3.61
CA ILE A 414 8.95 -18.66 3.89
C ILE A 414 8.04 -18.49 5.08
N THR A 415 6.77 -18.77 4.88
CA THR A 415 5.74 -18.78 5.92
C THR A 415 5.01 -20.10 5.91
N PHE A 416 5.08 -20.85 7.01
CA PHE A 416 4.24 -22.02 7.28
C PHE A 416 3.26 -21.67 8.39
N ARG A 417 1.96 -21.91 8.18
CA ARG A 417 0.94 -21.75 9.22
C ARG A 417 -0.01 -22.95 9.23
N ASN A 418 -0.12 -23.64 10.35
CA ASN A 418 -0.98 -24.84 10.45
C ASN A 418 -0.67 -25.84 9.32
N VAL A 419 0.62 -26.17 9.16
CA VAL A 419 1.07 -27.18 8.21
C VAL A 419 1.39 -28.45 8.96
N HIS A 420 0.90 -29.58 8.44
CA HIS A 420 1.10 -30.89 9.03
C HIS A 420 1.82 -31.81 8.05
N GLY A 421 2.85 -32.53 8.51
CA GLY A 421 3.62 -33.49 7.71
C GLY A 421 5.07 -33.04 7.45
N ASN A 422 5.72 -33.68 6.48
CA ASN A 422 7.17 -33.60 6.31
C ASN A 422 7.60 -32.44 5.42
N ILE A 423 8.41 -31.54 5.96
CA ILE A 423 9.03 -30.44 5.21
C ILE A 423 10.54 -30.66 5.24
N SER A 424 11.15 -30.74 4.06
CA SER A 424 12.59 -30.87 3.89
C SER A 424 13.19 -29.54 3.49
N PHE A 425 14.20 -29.10 4.25
CA PHE A 425 14.93 -27.87 3.99
C PHE A 425 16.34 -28.17 3.43
N PRO A 426 16.95 -27.21 2.72
CA PRO A 426 18.32 -27.33 2.28
C PRO A 426 19.29 -27.60 3.46
N PRO A 427 20.29 -28.49 3.31
CA PRO A 427 21.15 -28.90 4.42
C PRO A 427 21.84 -27.76 5.15
N TYR A 428 22.23 -26.71 4.44
CA TYR A 428 22.96 -25.58 5.01
C TYR A 428 22.08 -24.62 5.84
N TRP A 429 20.76 -24.78 5.82
CA TRP A 429 19.86 -24.09 6.77
C TRP A 429 19.87 -24.76 8.15
N ASN A 430 20.33 -26.01 8.20
CA ASN A 430 20.34 -26.84 9.39
C ASN A 430 18.95 -26.93 10.05
N LEU A 431 17.88 -27.06 9.25
CA LEU A 431 16.48 -27.18 9.71
C LEU A 431 15.92 -28.60 9.55
N GLN A 432 16.76 -29.59 9.25
CA GLN A 432 16.34 -30.96 8.92
C GLN A 432 15.72 -31.74 10.10
N ALA A 433 16.03 -31.36 11.34
CA ALA A 433 15.51 -32.00 12.55
C ALA A 433 14.20 -31.40 13.10
N ILE A 434 13.56 -30.52 12.31
CA ILE A 434 12.33 -29.83 12.71
C ILE A 434 11.12 -30.62 12.20
N GLU A 435 10.30 -31.12 13.13
CA GLU A 435 9.08 -31.86 12.80
C GLU A 435 7.81 -31.11 13.26
N PHE A 436 6.87 -30.95 12.34
CA PHE A 436 5.58 -30.28 12.56
C PHE A 436 4.52 -31.31 12.98
N HIS A 437 4.54 -31.71 14.26
CA HIS A 437 3.67 -32.79 14.81
C HIS A 437 2.24 -32.38 15.16
N ASN A 438 1.90 -31.08 15.15
CA ASN A 438 0.60 -30.59 15.59
C ASN A 438 -0.03 -29.64 14.56
N SER A 439 -1.36 -29.64 14.50
CA SER A 439 -2.22 -28.81 13.63
C SER A 439 -2.16 -27.31 13.90
N PHE A 440 -1.10 -26.79 14.52
CA PHE A 440 -0.95 -25.36 14.80
C PHE A 440 0.51 -24.88 14.75
N GLY A 441 1.41 -25.67 14.14
CA GLY A 441 2.79 -25.24 13.90
C GLY A 441 2.83 -23.97 13.06
N ARG A 442 3.66 -23.00 13.44
CA ARG A 442 3.95 -21.83 12.59
C ARG A 442 5.45 -21.63 12.50
N MET A 443 5.91 -21.27 11.31
CA MET A 443 7.31 -20.91 11.05
C MET A 443 7.34 -19.74 10.08
N ASN A 444 7.98 -18.65 10.46
CA ASN A 444 8.22 -17.51 9.58
C ASN A 444 9.72 -17.29 9.46
N LEU A 445 10.25 -17.38 8.26
CA LEU A 445 11.65 -17.14 7.91
C LEU A 445 11.71 -16.07 6.83
N GLN A 446 12.42 -14.96 7.11
CA GLN A 446 12.64 -13.89 6.15
C GLN A 446 14.14 -13.62 6.03
N ARG A 447 14.68 -13.82 4.81
CA ARG A 447 16.08 -13.60 4.46
C ARG A 447 16.25 -12.25 3.78
N CYS A 448 17.30 -11.53 4.16
CA CYS A 448 17.77 -10.34 3.48
C CYS A 448 18.79 -10.69 2.39
N GLN A 449 19.10 -9.73 1.52
CA GLN A 449 20.02 -9.88 0.36
C GLN A 449 21.40 -10.45 0.69
N ASN A 450 21.86 -10.33 1.95
CA ASN A 450 23.18 -10.80 2.39
C ASN A 450 23.15 -12.24 2.94
N ASN A 451 22.10 -13.03 2.68
CA ASN A 451 21.86 -14.34 3.29
C ASN A 451 21.70 -14.34 4.82
N PHE A 452 21.53 -13.16 5.43
CA PHE A 452 21.17 -13.02 6.84
C PHE A 452 19.66 -12.99 6.98
N SER A 453 19.13 -13.74 7.94
CA SER A 453 17.72 -13.62 8.34
C SER A 453 17.60 -12.64 9.49
N GLU A 454 16.77 -11.61 9.33
CA GLU A 454 16.59 -10.62 10.39
C GLU A 454 15.81 -11.22 11.57
N VAL A 455 14.74 -11.95 11.24
CA VAL A 455 13.85 -12.57 12.22
C VAL A 455 13.53 -14.00 11.77
N PHE A 456 13.64 -14.93 12.72
CA PHE A 456 13.14 -16.28 12.54
C PHE A 456 12.28 -16.66 13.73
N HIS A 457 11.04 -17.07 13.45
CA HIS A 457 10.05 -17.39 14.46
C HIS A 457 9.55 -18.81 14.26
N ILE A 458 9.68 -19.64 15.31
CA ILE A 458 9.15 -21.01 15.36
C ILE A 458 8.15 -21.11 16.50
N TYR A 459 6.99 -21.67 16.20
CA TYR A 459 5.87 -21.82 17.14
C TYR A 459 5.26 -23.22 17.08
N ASN A 460 5.00 -23.85 18.23
CA ASN A 460 4.32 -25.16 18.34
C ASN A 460 5.00 -26.30 17.55
N VAL A 461 6.33 -26.42 17.69
CA VAL A 461 7.15 -27.38 16.94
C VAL A 461 7.83 -28.37 17.88
N LYS A 462 8.07 -29.59 17.39
CA LYS A 462 8.88 -30.60 18.10
C LYS A 462 10.21 -30.80 17.39
N ILE A 463 11.30 -30.82 18.16
CA ILE A 463 12.66 -31.10 17.69
C ILE A 463 13.00 -32.54 18.05
N THR A 464 13.31 -33.37 17.06
CA THR A 464 13.46 -34.83 17.22
C THR A 464 14.89 -35.32 17.10
N ASP A 465 15.79 -34.52 16.54
CA ASP A 465 17.22 -34.80 16.45
C ASP A 465 18.08 -33.63 16.94
N ASN A 466 19.34 -33.93 17.26
CA ASN A 466 20.30 -32.90 17.66
C ASN A 466 20.49 -31.91 16.52
N ILE A 467 20.33 -30.62 16.81
CA ILE A 467 20.31 -29.56 15.79
C ILE A 467 20.95 -28.30 16.34
N GLU A 468 21.58 -27.53 15.46
CA GLU A 468 22.14 -26.23 15.77
C GLU A 468 21.43 -25.15 14.97
N LEU A 469 20.64 -24.31 15.62
CA LEU A 469 19.90 -23.23 14.98
C LEU A 469 20.60 -21.88 15.17
N GLY A 470 20.25 -20.89 14.36
CA GLY A 470 20.68 -19.50 14.60
C GLY A 470 21.88 -19.01 13.79
N ARG A 471 22.50 -19.86 12.96
CA ARG A 471 23.53 -19.41 12.02
C ARG A 471 22.94 -18.38 11.05
N ASN A 472 23.55 -17.19 10.98
CA ASN A 472 23.10 -16.07 10.15
C ASN A 472 21.69 -15.57 10.48
N ILE A 473 21.21 -15.76 11.71
CA ILE A 473 19.92 -15.24 12.16
C ILE A 473 20.15 -14.19 13.23
N LYS A 474 19.66 -12.97 13.03
CA LYS A 474 19.82 -11.86 13.98
C LYS A 474 18.93 -12.06 15.22
N THR A 475 17.63 -12.30 14.99
CA THR A 475 16.65 -12.45 16.07
C THR A 475 15.91 -13.78 15.97
N PHE A 476 15.91 -14.54 17.05
CA PHE A 476 15.37 -15.90 17.11
C PHE A 476 14.26 -16.00 18.15
N TYR A 477 13.04 -16.29 17.72
CA TYR A 477 11.86 -16.44 18.57
C TYR A 477 11.42 -17.90 18.59
N LEU A 478 11.47 -18.53 19.76
CA LEU A 478 10.93 -19.86 19.99
C LEU A 478 9.77 -19.77 20.97
N GLU A 479 8.60 -20.25 20.54
CA GLU A 479 7.42 -20.28 21.39
C GLU A 479 6.74 -21.66 21.36
N ASN A 480 6.52 -22.23 22.53
CA ASN A 480 5.94 -23.56 22.72
C ASN A 480 6.66 -24.67 21.92
N VAL A 481 8.00 -24.64 21.98
CA VAL A 481 8.87 -25.63 21.31
C VAL A 481 9.23 -26.74 22.28
N GLN A 482 9.04 -27.99 21.86
CA GLN A 482 9.40 -29.18 22.62
C GLN A 482 10.61 -29.88 21.99
N VAL A 483 11.70 -29.99 22.73
CA VAL A 483 12.86 -30.80 22.34
C VAL A 483 12.70 -32.20 22.92
N ALA A 484 12.83 -33.24 22.09
CA ALA A 484 12.68 -34.63 22.51
C ALA A 484 13.72 -35.06 23.57
N GLN A 485 13.45 -36.16 24.27
CA GLN A 485 14.35 -36.66 25.31
C GLN A 485 15.69 -37.08 24.71
N ASN A 486 16.79 -36.78 25.39
CA ASN A 486 18.18 -37.01 24.94
C ASN A 486 18.59 -36.24 23.68
N ILE A 487 17.78 -35.28 23.25
CA ILE A 487 18.08 -34.38 22.15
C ILE A 487 18.45 -33.01 22.71
N THR A 488 19.44 -32.39 22.08
CA THR A 488 19.91 -31.04 22.42
C THR A 488 19.69 -30.12 21.23
N LEU A 489 18.97 -29.02 21.48
CA LEU A 489 18.88 -27.90 20.56
C LEU A 489 19.96 -26.88 20.92
N LYS A 490 21.01 -26.82 20.12
CA LYS A 490 22.06 -25.81 20.26
C LYS A 490 21.63 -24.53 19.56
N ILE A 491 21.80 -23.38 20.19
CA ILE A 491 21.68 -22.08 19.51
C ILE A 491 23.08 -21.55 19.25
N HIS A 492 23.36 -21.25 17.98
CA HIS A 492 24.65 -20.75 17.51
C HIS A 492 24.88 -19.32 17.99
N GLY A 493 26.09 -19.00 18.42
CA GLY A 493 26.45 -17.68 18.99
C GLY A 493 26.35 -16.48 18.06
N SER A 494 25.97 -16.66 16.79
CA SER A 494 25.73 -15.54 15.86
C SER A 494 24.38 -14.85 16.06
N CYS A 495 23.43 -15.41 16.80
CA CYS A 495 22.20 -14.68 17.10
C CYS A 495 22.49 -13.51 18.03
N GLU A 496 21.91 -12.35 17.72
CA GLU A 496 21.98 -11.16 18.56
C GLU A 496 20.89 -11.15 19.63
N ASN A 497 19.77 -11.85 19.39
CA ASN A 497 18.61 -11.86 20.27
C ASN A 497 17.95 -13.24 20.23
N ILE A 498 17.65 -13.79 21.41
CA ILE A 498 16.88 -15.04 21.55
C ILE A 498 15.73 -14.80 22.53
N MET A 499 14.54 -15.23 22.16
CA MET A 499 13.38 -15.32 23.05
C MET A 499 12.89 -16.76 23.11
N LEU A 500 12.87 -17.34 24.31
CA LEU A 500 12.28 -18.64 24.60
C LEU A 500 11.00 -18.42 25.41
N LYS A 501 9.85 -18.89 24.91
CA LYS A 501 8.56 -18.77 25.59
C LYS A 501 7.87 -20.12 25.65
N SER A 502 7.61 -20.63 26.85
CA SER A 502 6.95 -21.93 27.06
C SER A 502 7.67 -23.11 26.38
N CYS A 503 8.99 -23.04 26.22
CA CYS A 503 9.78 -24.11 25.62
C CYS A 503 10.15 -25.19 26.66
N VAL A 504 10.23 -26.44 26.23
CA VAL A 504 10.56 -27.60 27.08
C VAL A 504 11.65 -28.45 26.43
N GLY A 505 12.64 -28.91 27.21
CA GLY A 505 13.71 -29.82 26.77
C GLY A 505 15.12 -29.25 26.99
N CYS A 506 16.12 -29.83 26.33
CA CYS A 506 17.53 -29.44 26.49
C CYS A 506 17.93 -28.39 25.45
N PHE A 507 18.30 -27.20 25.91
CA PHE A 507 18.77 -26.08 25.08
C PHE A 507 20.24 -25.78 25.42
N ASP A 508 21.13 -25.95 24.45
CA ASP A 508 22.54 -25.56 24.60
C ASP A 508 22.73 -24.11 24.16
N LEU A 509 22.98 -23.24 25.14
CA LEU A 509 23.24 -21.81 24.97
C LEU A 509 24.70 -21.44 25.29
N THR A 510 25.62 -22.40 25.23
CA THR A 510 27.03 -22.20 25.65
C THR A 510 27.72 -21.11 24.84
N ASP A 511 27.39 -20.97 23.55
CA ASP A 511 27.95 -19.91 22.69
C ASP A 511 27.49 -18.50 23.12
N PHE A 512 26.43 -18.39 23.94
CA PHE A 512 25.88 -17.14 24.48
C PHE A 512 26.47 -16.75 25.84
N ALA A 513 27.40 -17.53 26.39
CA ALA A 513 27.96 -17.32 27.73
C ALA A 513 28.69 -15.96 27.94
N LYS A 514 28.81 -15.13 26.90
CA LYS A 514 29.31 -13.74 27.00
C LYS A 514 28.26 -12.71 27.48
N TRP A 515 27.00 -13.12 27.70
CA TRP A 515 25.90 -12.18 27.96
C TRP A 515 25.73 -11.88 29.45
N LEU A 516 25.99 -10.63 29.84
CA LEU A 516 25.94 -10.14 31.22
C LEU A 516 24.52 -9.94 31.80
N LYS A 517 23.43 -10.12 31.01
CA LYS A 517 22.05 -9.90 31.49
C LYS A 517 21.03 -10.83 30.85
N PHE A 518 20.55 -11.82 31.60
CA PHE A 518 19.32 -12.55 31.30
C PHE A 518 18.12 -11.82 31.92
N LYS A 519 17.07 -11.58 31.12
CA LYS A 519 15.78 -11.09 31.63
C LYS A 519 14.75 -12.21 31.54
N PHE A 520 14.47 -12.84 32.68
CA PHE A 520 13.36 -13.79 32.78
C PHE A 520 12.05 -13.03 32.94
N LYS A 521 11.18 -13.09 31.95
CA LYS A 521 9.79 -12.66 32.11
C LYS A 521 9.01 -13.82 32.70
N LYS A 522 8.79 -13.80 34.03
CA LYS A 522 7.97 -14.80 34.73
C LYS A 522 6.53 -14.72 34.20
N ILE A 523 6.14 -15.65 33.34
CA ILE A 523 4.74 -15.85 32.95
C ILE A 523 4.15 -16.72 34.06
N GLY A 524 3.14 -16.22 34.77
CA GLY A 524 2.54 -16.93 35.90
C GLY A 524 1.96 -18.27 35.48
N ALA A 525 2.69 -19.35 35.73
CA ALA A 525 2.17 -20.71 35.59
C ALA A 525 1.46 -21.09 36.90
N VAL A 526 0.18 -21.43 36.78
CA VAL A 526 -0.55 -22.18 37.82
C VAL A 526 0.01 -23.60 37.80
N LEU A 527 0.69 -23.98 38.89
CA LEU A 527 1.11 -25.36 39.13
C LEU A 527 -0.15 -26.23 39.32
N ARG A 528 -0.28 -27.28 38.51
CA ARG A 528 -1.03 -28.49 38.85
C ARG A 528 -0.08 -29.68 38.78
#